data_AF-A0A2V9QMX0-F1
#
_entry.id   AF-A0A2V9QMX0-F1
#
_cell.length_a   1.000
_cell.length_b   1.000
_cell.length_c   1.000
_cell.angle_alpha   90.00
_cell.angle_beta   90.00
_cell.angle_gamma   90.00
#
_symmetry.space_group_name_H-M   'P 1'
#
loop_
_entity.id
_entity.type
_entity.pdbx_description
1 polymer ?
#
loop_
_entity_poly.entity_id
_entity_poly.type
_entity_poly.pdbx_seq_one_letter_code
_entity_poly.pdbx_strand_id
1 'polypeptide(L)'
;TQYDKKFSLPVVIPPESLDNILANVMGQMNMRNLRVAETEKYAHVTYFFNGGVEQPFPGEDRALVQSPKVATYDLKPEMSAAGISETVVKAVEDGTFDVMIVNFANADMVGHSGKLEPTIKAVETVDACLGRIELAVRNKGGAMLITADHGNAEMMIDPVSGGPHTYHTTNPVPFIVVAEDAKQFTLKPGGSLRDISPTILGMLGLRGPGEMTGTDLRSKII
;
A
#
# COMPACT_ATOMS: atom_id res chain seq x y z
N THR A 1 -17.40 21.67 -5.35
CA THR A 1 -15.94 21.52 -5.21
C THR A 1 -15.25 22.40 -6.23
N GLN A 2 -13.93 22.55 -6.18
CA GLN A 2 -13.16 23.26 -7.21
C GLN A 2 -12.97 22.35 -8.43
N TYR A 3 -13.42 22.78 -9.61
CA TYR A 3 -13.28 22.00 -10.86
C TYR A 3 -11.91 22.20 -11.53
N ASP A 4 -11.41 23.43 -11.53
CA ASP A 4 -10.09 23.80 -12.05
C ASP A 4 -9.56 24.98 -11.23
N LYS A 5 -8.25 24.99 -10.94
CA LYS A 5 -7.59 26.07 -10.19
C LYS A 5 -7.60 27.42 -10.94
N LYS A 6 -7.82 27.40 -12.26
CA LYS A 6 -7.89 28.59 -13.13
C LYS A 6 -9.27 29.24 -13.17
N PHE A 7 -10.30 28.54 -12.72
CA PHE A 7 -11.66 29.08 -12.72
C PHE A 7 -11.87 30.00 -11.52
N SER A 8 -12.47 31.17 -11.77
CA SER A 8 -12.89 32.13 -10.74
C SER A 8 -14.34 31.89 -10.27
N LEU A 9 -14.85 30.66 -10.44
CA LEU A 9 -16.20 30.30 -10.04
C LEU A 9 -16.33 30.18 -8.51
N PRO A 10 -17.50 30.49 -7.91
CA PRO A 10 -17.73 30.27 -6.49
C PRO A 10 -17.55 28.80 -6.09
N VAL A 11 -16.89 28.55 -4.95
CA VAL A 11 -16.63 27.21 -4.42
C VAL A 11 -17.32 27.03 -3.08
N VAL A 12 -18.25 26.07 -2.98
CA VAL A 12 -18.98 25.75 -1.73
C VAL A 12 -18.17 24.86 -0.79
N ILE A 13 -17.43 23.88 -1.35
CA ILE A 13 -16.58 22.95 -0.61
C ILE A 13 -15.17 23.08 -1.20
N PRO A 14 -14.26 23.83 -0.56
CA PRO A 14 -12.90 24.00 -1.05
C PRO A 14 -12.11 22.68 -0.90
N PRO A 15 -11.05 22.48 -1.70
CA PRO A 15 -10.13 21.37 -1.45
C PRO A 15 -9.45 21.57 -0.09
N GLU A 16 -9.32 20.49 0.67
CA GLU A 16 -8.54 20.48 1.91
C GLU A 16 -7.05 20.28 1.57
N SER A 17 -6.17 21.04 2.24
CA SER A 17 -4.75 20.71 2.25
C SER A 17 -4.52 19.57 3.22
N LEU A 18 -3.76 18.57 2.79
CA LEU A 18 -3.35 17.46 3.64
C LEU A 18 -1.95 17.76 4.18
N ASP A 19 -1.92 18.47 5.31
CA ASP A 19 -0.67 18.80 5.99
C ASP A 19 -0.24 17.65 6.92
N ASN A 20 1.07 17.49 7.09
CA ASN A 20 1.68 16.48 7.98
C ASN A 20 1.19 15.03 7.75
N ILE A 21 0.90 14.66 6.49
CA ILE A 21 0.74 13.25 6.12
C ILE A 21 2.08 12.51 6.25
N LEU A 22 2.06 11.17 6.22
CA LEU A 22 3.26 10.36 6.46
C LEU A 22 4.42 10.73 5.54
N ALA A 23 4.14 11.03 4.26
CA ALA A 23 5.14 11.50 3.31
C ALA A 23 5.82 12.82 3.75
N ASN A 24 5.07 13.78 4.28
CA ASN A 24 5.63 15.01 4.86
C ASN A 24 6.51 14.71 6.06
N VAL A 25 6.02 13.88 7.00
CA VAL A 25 6.72 13.56 8.25
C VAL A 25 8.06 12.89 7.94
N MET A 26 8.08 11.89 7.05
CA MET A 26 9.32 11.24 6.61
C MET A 26 10.30 12.25 6.01
N GLY A 27 9.82 13.15 5.14
CA GLY A 27 10.66 14.17 4.52
C GLY A 27 11.22 15.20 5.50
N GLN A 28 10.42 15.68 6.46
CA GLN A 28 10.87 16.58 7.52
C GLN A 28 11.95 15.96 8.41
N MET A 29 11.92 14.64 8.56
CA MET A 29 12.88 13.88 9.35
C MET A 29 14.09 13.40 8.53
N ASN A 30 14.18 13.76 7.25
CA ASN A 30 15.21 13.28 6.31
C ASN A 30 15.29 11.75 6.22
N MET A 31 14.15 11.06 6.41
CA MET A 31 14.08 9.60 6.26
C MET A 31 14.17 9.22 4.79
N ARG A 32 15.02 8.25 4.49
CA ARG A 32 15.12 7.64 3.17
C ARG A 32 13.94 6.71 3.02
N ASN A 33 13.06 6.98 2.07
CA ASN A 33 11.92 6.12 1.79
C ASN A 33 11.83 5.77 0.31
N LEU A 34 11.41 4.54 0.01
CA LEU A 34 11.27 4.03 -1.35
C LEU A 34 9.80 3.75 -1.67
N ARG A 35 9.33 4.19 -2.83
CA ARG A 35 8.01 3.86 -3.38
C ARG A 35 8.19 2.85 -4.52
N VAL A 36 7.55 1.68 -4.43
CA VAL A 36 7.66 0.62 -5.45
C VAL A 36 6.27 0.17 -5.90
N ALA A 37 6.03 0.22 -7.20
CA ALA A 37 4.85 -0.35 -7.81
C ALA A 37 5.10 -0.62 -9.29
N GLU A 38 4.22 -1.40 -9.90
CA GLU A 38 4.10 -1.43 -11.36
C GLU A 38 3.24 -0.27 -11.89
N THR A 39 3.26 -0.06 -13.21
CA THR A 39 2.64 1.10 -13.88
C THR A 39 1.22 1.40 -13.42
N GLU A 40 0.36 0.38 -13.31
CA GLU A 40 -1.05 0.53 -12.91
C GLU A 40 -1.23 1.14 -11.52
N LYS A 41 -0.30 0.87 -10.61
CA LYS A 41 -0.38 1.33 -9.21
C LYS A 41 0.69 2.35 -8.84
N TYR A 42 1.47 2.84 -9.80
CA TYR A 42 2.52 3.83 -9.57
C TYR A 42 1.99 5.14 -8.97
N ALA A 43 0.89 5.68 -9.51
CA ALA A 43 0.24 6.88 -8.96
C ALA A 43 -0.26 6.66 -7.51
N HIS A 44 -0.58 5.41 -7.14
CA HIS A 44 -1.13 5.07 -5.82
C HIS A 44 -0.06 5.18 -4.74
N VAL A 45 1.16 4.70 -5.00
CA VAL A 45 2.30 4.81 -4.06
C VAL A 45 3.03 6.15 -4.13
N THR A 46 2.68 7.02 -5.09
CA THR A 46 3.28 8.33 -5.30
C THR A 46 2.26 9.45 -5.08
N TYR A 47 1.59 9.92 -6.14
CA TYR A 47 0.64 11.03 -6.11
C TYR A 47 -0.43 10.89 -5.02
N PHE A 48 -1.14 9.76 -4.96
CA PHE A 48 -2.22 9.56 -3.99
C PHE A 48 -1.68 9.41 -2.55
N PHE A 49 -0.62 8.62 -2.36
CA PHE A 49 0.04 8.50 -1.05
C PHE A 49 0.59 9.83 -0.54
N ASN A 50 1.00 10.72 -1.45
CA ASN A 50 1.48 12.06 -1.17
C ASN A 50 0.37 13.11 -1.07
N GLY A 51 -0.90 12.68 -0.92
CA GLY A 51 -2.02 13.60 -0.72
C GLY A 51 -2.32 14.47 -1.95
N GLY A 52 -2.03 13.98 -3.15
CA GLY A 52 -2.21 14.70 -4.41
C GLY A 52 -1.04 15.59 -4.81
N VAL A 53 0.15 15.38 -4.23
CA VAL A 53 1.38 16.08 -4.58
C VAL A 53 2.25 15.21 -5.49
N GLU A 54 2.47 15.67 -6.73
CA GLU A 54 3.26 14.94 -7.73
C GLU A 54 4.75 14.90 -7.39
N GLN A 55 5.28 16.03 -6.90
CA GLN A 55 6.70 16.17 -6.58
C GLN A 55 7.09 15.25 -5.40
N PRO A 56 8.18 14.48 -5.51
CA PRO A 56 8.69 13.69 -4.39
C PRO A 56 9.05 14.57 -3.19
N PHE A 57 8.75 14.10 -1.99
CA PHE A 57 9.24 14.74 -0.76
C PHE A 57 10.74 14.48 -0.57
N PRO A 58 11.46 15.28 0.25
CA PRO A 58 12.85 15.00 0.58
C PRO A 58 13.05 13.55 1.07
N GLY A 59 14.09 12.88 0.57
CA GLY A 59 14.38 11.48 0.92
C GLY A 59 13.50 10.43 0.24
N GLU A 60 12.51 10.83 -0.57
CA GLU A 60 11.65 9.92 -1.34
C GLU A 60 12.29 9.52 -2.67
N ASP A 61 12.62 8.24 -2.82
CA ASP A 61 12.99 7.62 -4.08
C ASP A 61 11.81 6.80 -4.63
N ARG A 62 11.76 6.62 -5.96
CA ARG A 62 10.67 5.91 -6.65
C ARG A 62 11.22 4.86 -7.60
N ALA A 63 10.66 3.66 -7.57
CA ALA A 63 10.96 2.58 -8.50
C ALA A 63 9.68 2.14 -9.22
N LEU A 64 9.68 2.32 -10.54
CA LEU A 64 8.60 1.92 -11.43
C LEU A 64 8.97 0.63 -12.16
N VAL A 65 8.17 -0.42 -11.96
CA VAL A 65 8.23 -1.63 -12.78
C VAL A 65 7.20 -1.50 -13.91
N GLN A 66 7.57 -1.85 -15.14
CA GLN A 66 6.61 -1.76 -16.25
C GLN A 66 5.56 -2.88 -16.13
N SER A 67 4.28 -2.51 -16.11
CA SER A 67 3.19 -3.49 -16.22
C SER A 67 3.24 -4.20 -17.59
N PRO A 68 2.78 -5.45 -17.69
CA PRO A 68 2.79 -6.15 -18.97
C PRO A 68 1.78 -5.52 -19.95
N LYS A 69 2.16 -5.47 -21.22
CA LYS A 69 1.30 -5.00 -22.30
C LYS A 69 0.38 -6.13 -22.76
N VAL A 70 -0.75 -6.29 -22.08
CA VAL A 70 -1.81 -7.25 -22.39
C VAL A 70 -3.15 -6.53 -22.47
N ALA A 71 -4.13 -7.11 -23.18
CA ALA A 71 -5.46 -6.49 -23.32
C ALA A 71 -6.21 -6.45 -21.98
N THR A 72 -6.12 -7.54 -21.22
CA THR A 72 -6.66 -7.69 -19.87
C THR A 72 -5.70 -8.55 -19.05
N TYR A 73 -5.57 -8.27 -17.75
CA TYR A 73 -4.53 -8.87 -16.91
C TYR A 73 -4.79 -10.34 -16.55
N ASP A 74 -5.99 -10.87 -16.78
CA ASP A 74 -6.25 -12.31 -16.68
C ASP A 74 -5.43 -13.14 -17.69
N LEU A 75 -4.93 -12.53 -18.77
CA LEU A 75 -4.01 -13.17 -19.72
C LEU A 75 -2.59 -13.30 -19.17
N LYS A 76 -2.26 -12.57 -18.11
CA LYS A 76 -0.96 -12.58 -17.44
C LYS A 76 -1.13 -12.24 -15.94
N PRO A 77 -1.74 -13.14 -15.16
CA PRO A 77 -2.15 -12.86 -13.78
C PRO A 77 -0.99 -12.60 -12.81
N GLU A 78 0.21 -13.07 -13.14
CA GLU A 78 1.44 -12.77 -12.41
C GLU A 78 1.89 -11.30 -12.53
N MET A 79 1.34 -10.59 -13.53
CA MET A 79 1.66 -9.20 -13.88
C MET A 79 3.17 -8.93 -13.83
N SER A 80 3.60 -7.94 -13.03
CA SER A 80 5.00 -7.61 -12.81
C SER A 80 5.42 -7.77 -11.35
N ALA A 81 4.68 -8.56 -10.57
CA ALA A 81 4.93 -8.80 -9.14
C ALA A 81 6.36 -9.28 -8.86
N ALA A 82 6.92 -10.16 -9.71
CA ALA A 82 8.28 -10.64 -9.56
C ALA A 82 9.31 -9.50 -9.61
N GLY A 83 9.14 -8.54 -10.53
CA GLY A 83 10.03 -7.39 -10.64
C GLY A 83 9.90 -6.42 -9.46
N ILE A 84 8.70 -6.28 -8.89
CA ILE A 84 8.47 -5.53 -7.65
C ILE A 84 9.21 -6.22 -6.49
N SER A 85 9.01 -7.53 -6.33
CA SER A 85 9.67 -8.33 -5.29
C SER A 85 11.19 -8.23 -5.37
N GLU A 86 11.78 -8.37 -6.56
CA GLU A 86 13.23 -8.23 -6.79
C GLU A 86 13.75 -6.84 -6.43
N THR A 87 13.01 -5.79 -6.81
CA THR A 87 13.37 -4.40 -6.48
C THR A 87 13.39 -4.19 -4.96
N VAL A 88 12.36 -4.67 -4.26
CA VAL A 88 12.24 -4.53 -2.80
C VAL A 88 13.32 -5.34 -2.09
N VAL A 89 13.54 -6.61 -2.47
CA VAL A 89 14.57 -7.45 -1.86
C VAL A 89 15.94 -6.81 -2.00
N LYS A 90 16.28 -6.30 -3.19
CA LYS A 90 17.55 -5.58 -3.40
C LYS A 90 17.67 -4.35 -2.51
N ALA A 91 16.62 -3.53 -2.40
CA ALA A 91 16.61 -2.33 -1.56
C ALA A 91 16.78 -2.67 -0.06
N VAL A 92 16.15 -3.75 0.40
CA VAL A 92 16.34 -4.31 1.76
C VAL A 92 17.78 -4.75 1.97
N GLU A 93 18.36 -5.47 1.01
CA GLU A 93 19.74 -5.96 1.08
C GLU A 93 20.77 -4.82 1.12
N ASP A 94 20.54 -3.77 0.33
CA ASP A 94 21.35 -2.55 0.29
C ASP A 94 21.28 -1.76 1.61
N GLY A 95 20.14 -1.83 2.32
CA GLY A 95 19.98 -1.24 3.67
C GLY A 95 19.94 0.29 3.69
N THR A 96 19.58 0.93 2.58
CA THR A 96 19.65 2.40 2.40
C THR A 96 18.36 3.14 2.71
N PHE A 97 17.26 2.42 2.96
CA PHE A 97 15.93 2.99 3.19
C PHE A 97 15.41 2.65 4.58
N ASP A 98 14.85 3.65 5.27
CA ASP A 98 14.17 3.52 6.56
C ASP A 98 12.76 2.93 6.39
N VAL A 99 12.07 3.31 5.30
CA VAL A 99 10.68 2.90 5.02
C VAL A 99 10.51 2.57 3.54
N MET A 100 9.79 1.49 3.22
CA MET A 100 9.45 1.12 1.85
C MET A 100 7.93 0.97 1.72
N ILE A 101 7.33 1.67 0.76
CA ILE A 101 5.91 1.62 0.45
C ILE A 101 5.75 0.88 -0.87
N VAL A 102 5.14 -0.30 -0.82
CA VAL A 102 5.08 -1.26 -1.93
C VAL A 102 3.62 -1.58 -2.24
N ASN A 103 3.25 -1.55 -3.52
CA ASN A 103 1.93 -1.99 -3.96
C ASN A 103 2.07 -3.15 -4.95
N PHE A 104 1.34 -4.24 -4.70
CA PHE A 104 1.11 -5.33 -5.66
C PHE A 104 -0.27 -5.17 -6.30
N ALA A 105 -0.29 -4.97 -7.62
CA ALA A 105 -1.52 -4.66 -8.35
C ALA A 105 -2.40 -5.90 -8.64
N ASN A 106 -1.81 -7.09 -8.55
CA ASN A 106 -2.34 -8.34 -9.10
C ASN A 106 -3.77 -8.66 -8.66
N ALA A 107 -4.03 -8.69 -7.36
CA ALA A 107 -5.33 -9.11 -6.83
C ALA A 107 -6.47 -8.20 -7.30
N ASP A 108 -6.20 -6.90 -7.45
CA ASP A 108 -7.19 -5.93 -7.88
C ASP A 108 -7.38 -5.92 -9.41
N MET A 109 -6.28 -5.74 -10.14
CA MET A 109 -6.32 -5.61 -11.60
C MET A 109 -6.78 -6.89 -12.29
N VAL A 110 -6.44 -8.07 -11.74
CA VAL A 110 -6.93 -9.35 -12.24
C VAL A 110 -8.34 -9.64 -11.71
N GLY A 111 -8.65 -9.24 -10.47
CA GLY A 111 -10.00 -9.35 -9.89
C GLY A 111 -11.07 -8.66 -10.73
N HIS A 112 -10.76 -7.50 -11.30
CA HIS A 112 -11.65 -6.79 -12.23
C HIS A 112 -12.01 -7.57 -13.51
N SER A 113 -11.29 -8.64 -13.86
CA SER A 113 -11.67 -9.51 -14.98
C SER A 113 -12.91 -10.36 -14.68
N GLY A 114 -13.26 -10.57 -13.41
CA GLY A 114 -14.32 -11.49 -13.00
C GLY A 114 -13.97 -12.98 -13.22
N LYS A 115 -12.71 -13.30 -13.54
CA LYS A 115 -12.27 -14.69 -13.79
C LYS A 115 -11.59 -15.26 -12.55
N LEU A 116 -12.20 -16.30 -11.98
CA LEU A 116 -11.74 -16.92 -10.74
C LEU A 116 -10.33 -17.52 -10.86
N GLU A 117 -10.09 -18.40 -11.83
CA GLU A 117 -8.79 -19.10 -11.97
C GLU A 117 -7.59 -18.15 -12.18
N PRO A 118 -7.66 -17.14 -13.06
CA PRO A 118 -6.62 -16.12 -13.15
C PRO A 118 -6.42 -15.34 -11.84
N THR A 119 -7.50 -15.03 -11.12
CA THR A 119 -7.42 -14.28 -9.86
C THR A 119 -6.77 -15.11 -8.75
N ILE A 120 -7.05 -16.42 -8.68
CA ILE A 120 -6.33 -17.34 -7.79
C ILE A 120 -4.83 -17.27 -8.08
N LYS A 121 -4.46 -17.36 -9.36
CA LYS A 121 -3.04 -17.28 -9.75
C LYS A 121 -2.39 -15.95 -9.40
N ALA A 122 -3.13 -14.86 -9.51
CA ALA A 122 -2.70 -13.51 -9.14
C ALA A 122 -2.37 -13.44 -7.64
N VAL A 123 -3.24 -13.97 -6.79
CA VAL A 123 -3.04 -14.03 -5.33
C VAL A 123 -1.87 -14.94 -4.95
N GLU A 124 -1.76 -16.13 -5.54
CA GLU A 124 -0.61 -17.04 -5.32
C GLU A 124 0.73 -16.39 -5.69
N THR A 125 0.75 -15.57 -6.75
CA THR A 125 1.95 -14.86 -7.17
C THR A 125 2.36 -13.81 -6.13
N VAL A 126 1.40 -13.06 -5.60
CA VAL A 126 1.65 -12.07 -4.54
C VAL A 126 2.15 -12.76 -3.27
N ASP A 127 1.54 -13.88 -2.86
CA ASP A 127 1.95 -14.66 -1.70
C ASP A 127 3.43 -15.10 -1.80
N ALA A 128 3.82 -15.67 -2.94
CA ALA A 128 5.21 -16.05 -3.18
C ALA A 128 6.17 -14.85 -3.14
N CYS A 129 5.75 -13.68 -3.65
CA CYS A 129 6.55 -12.45 -3.60
C CYS A 129 6.69 -11.90 -2.17
N LEU A 130 5.63 -11.97 -1.36
CA LEU A 130 5.64 -11.58 0.04
C LEU A 130 6.58 -12.46 0.85
N GLY A 131 6.58 -13.79 0.63
CA GLY A 131 7.51 -14.70 1.30
C GLY A 131 8.98 -14.39 1.03
N ARG A 132 9.32 -13.99 -0.21
CA ARG A 132 10.69 -13.53 -0.55
C ARG A 132 11.07 -12.25 0.18
N ILE A 133 10.16 -11.27 0.23
CA ILE A 133 10.40 -9.99 0.91
C ILE A 133 10.51 -10.22 2.43
N GLU A 134 9.64 -11.04 3.02
CA GLU A 134 9.69 -11.36 4.45
C GLU A 134 11.05 -11.93 4.85
N LEU A 135 11.55 -12.91 4.10
CA LEU A 135 12.85 -13.50 4.38
C LEU A 135 13.97 -12.44 4.35
N ALA A 136 13.98 -11.57 3.34
CA ALA A 136 14.97 -10.51 3.23
C ALA A 136 14.89 -9.51 4.39
N VAL A 137 13.68 -9.07 4.74
CA VAL A 137 13.44 -8.09 5.82
C VAL A 137 13.84 -8.66 7.18
N ARG A 138 13.48 -9.92 7.47
CA ARG A 138 13.88 -10.61 8.70
C ARG A 138 15.39 -10.74 8.83
N ASN A 139 16.10 -11.09 7.74
CA ASN A 139 17.55 -11.20 7.73
C ASN A 139 18.27 -9.87 8.04
N LYS A 140 17.59 -8.73 7.87
CA LYS A 140 18.09 -7.39 8.22
C LYS A 140 17.59 -6.88 9.57
N GLY A 141 16.82 -7.68 10.31
CA GLY A 141 16.19 -7.27 11.58
C GLY A 141 15.12 -6.19 11.41
N GLY A 142 14.55 -6.06 10.20
CA GLY A 142 13.48 -5.12 9.91
C GLY A 142 12.10 -5.66 10.28
N ALA A 143 11.07 -4.91 9.91
CA ALA A 143 9.68 -5.29 10.12
C ALA A 143 8.84 -5.02 8.85
N MET A 144 7.72 -5.73 8.71
CA MET A 144 6.75 -5.52 7.65
C MET A 144 5.35 -5.30 8.21
N LEU A 145 4.61 -4.42 7.54
CA LEU A 145 3.15 -4.32 7.65
C LEU A 145 2.55 -4.81 6.34
N ILE A 146 1.69 -5.83 6.40
CA ILE A 146 0.99 -6.37 5.24
C ILE A 146 -0.49 -6.01 5.39
N THR A 147 -1.02 -5.26 4.42
CA THR A 147 -2.40 -4.80 4.39
C THR A 147 -2.86 -4.52 2.96
N ALA A 148 -4.11 -4.10 2.77
CA ALA A 148 -4.68 -3.73 1.48
C ALA A 148 -5.42 -2.38 1.58
N ASP A 149 -5.59 -1.70 0.46
CA ASP A 149 -6.38 -0.48 0.35
C ASP A 149 -7.89 -0.77 0.29
N HIS A 150 -8.28 -1.90 -0.27
CA HIS A 150 -9.66 -2.42 -0.28
C HIS A 150 -9.70 -3.91 -0.64
N GLY A 151 -10.89 -4.51 -0.64
CA GLY A 151 -11.14 -5.86 -1.17
C GLY A 151 -11.52 -5.86 -2.65
N ASN A 152 -11.37 -7.01 -3.31
CA ASN A 152 -11.77 -7.31 -4.68
C ASN A 152 -11.73 -8.84 -4.89
N ALA A 153 -10.52 -9.41 -4.92
CA ALA A 153 -10.24 -10.81 -5.27
C ALA A 153 -10.93 -11.86 -4.39
N GLU A 154 -11.37 -11.52 -3.18
CA GLU A 154 -12.08 -12.43 -2.29
C GLU A 154 -13.55 -12.67 -2.69
N MET A 155 -14.10 -11.87 -3.62
CA MET A 155 -15.43 -12.07 -4.18
C MET A 155 -15.38 -11.98 -5.70
N MET A 156 -15.34 -13.15 -6.36
CA MET A 156 -15.27 -13.27 -7.82
C MET A 156 -16.59 -13.64 -8.49
N ILE A 157 -17.57 -14.07 -7.69
CA ILE A 157 -18.91 -14.43 -8.13
C ILE A 157 -19.90 -13.57 -7.34
N ASP A 158 -20.74 -12.84 -8.05
CA ASP A 158 -21.71 -11.96 -7.42
C ASP A 158 -22.81 -12.80 -6.75
N PRO A 159 -23.07 -12.62 -5.44
CA PRO A 159 -23.97 -13.50 -4.69
C PRO A 159 -25.45 -13.33 -5.08
N VAL A 160 -25.82 -12.25 -5.78
CA VAL A 160 -27.20 -11.97 -6.17
C VAL A 160 -27.52 -12.53 -7.55
N SER A 161 -26.64 -12.31 -8.51
CA SER A 161 -26.81 -12.68 -9.92
C SER A 161 -26.17 -14.03 -10.27
N GLY A 162 -25.20 -14.50 -9.48
CA GLY A 162 -24.37 -15.66 -9.80
C GLY A 162 -23.38 -15.45 -10.95
N GLY A 163 -23.30 -14.22 -11.48
CA GLY A 163 -22.39 -13.84 -12.56
C GLY A 163 -21.02 -13.39 -12.06
N PRO A 164 -20.11 -12.99 -12.97
CA PRO A 164 -18.80 -12.45 -12.61
C PRO A 164 -18.93 -11.18 -11.76
N HIS A 165 -18.21 -11.14 -10.65
CA HIS A 165 -18.07 -9.93 -9.83
C HIS A 165 -16.79 -9.21 -10.23
N THR A 166 -16.91 -7.96 -10.68
CA THR A 166 -15.81 -7.22 -11.33
C THR A 166 -15.51 -5.88 -10.65
N TYR A 167 -15.97 -5.68 -9.42
CA TYR A 167 -15.83 -4.43 -8.68
C TYR A 167 -15.31 -4.69 -7.26
N HIS A 168 -14.87 -3.63 -6.59
CA HIS A 168 -14.36 -3.73 -5.23
C HIS A 168 -15.46 -4.17 -4.26
N THR A 169 -15.05 -4.76 -3.14
CA THR A 169 -15.96 -5.10 -2.06
C THR A 169 -15.91 -4.07 -0.94
N THR A 170 -16.85 -4.20 0.00
CA THR A 170 -16.81 -3.47 1.28
C THR A 170 -16.26 -4.34 2.42
N ASN A 171 -15.59 -5.44 2.10
CA ASN A 171 -15.03 -6.33 3.11
C ASN A 171 -13.85 -5.66 3.84
N PRO A 172 -13.61 -5.98 5.12
CA PRO A 172 -12.43 -5.51 5.82
C PRO A 172 -11.16 -6.09 5.20
N VAL A 173 -10.08 -5.32 5.27
CA VAL A 173 -8.74 -5.71 4.78
C VAL A 173 -7.89 -6.32 5.90
N PRO A 174 -6.95 -7.22 5.58
CA PRO A 174 -6.01 -7.72 6.57
C PRO A 174 -5.09 -6.61 7.08
N PHE A 175 -4.62 -6.74 8.32
CA PHE A 175 -3.53 -5.94 8.87
C PHE A 175 -2.62 -6.85 9.69
N ILE A 176 -1.47 -7.19 9.11
CA ILE A 176 -0.52 -8.17 9.67
C ILE A 176 0.78 -7.46 9.99
N VAL A 177 1.26 -7.62 11.22
CA VAL A 177 2.58 -7.13 11.66
C VAL A 177 3.55 -8.29 11.69
N VAL A 178 4.63 -8.17 10.93
CA VAL A 178 5.74 -9.12 10.92
C VAL A 178 6.97 -8.42 11.48
N ALA A 179 7.32 -8.73 12.73
CA ALA A 179 8.47 -8.16 13.41
C ALA A 179 8.99 -9.12 14.50
N GLU A 180 10.27 -9.02 14.86
CA GLU A 180 10.85 -9.83 15.95
C GLU A 180 10.18 -9.57 17.30
N ASP A 181 9.81 -8.31 17.56
CA ASP A 181 9.13 -7.89 18.78
C ASP A 181 7.60 -8.02 18.69
N ALA A 182 7.03 -8.55 17.60
CA ALA A 182 5.59 -8.63 17.40
C ALA A 182 4.86 -9.36 18.54
N LYS A 183 5.51 -10.33 19.19
CA LYS A 183 4.98 -11.06 20.36
C LYS A 183 4.76 -10.18 21.60
N GLN A 184 5.35 -8.99 21.65
CA GLN A 184 5.17 -8.03 22.74
C GLN A 184 3.91 -7.18 22.56
N PHE A 185 3.21 -7.32 21.43
CA PHE A 185 2.07 -6.50 21.08
C PHE A 185 0.85 -7.35 20.70
N THR A 186 -0.32 -6.76 20.91
CA THR A 186 -1.58 -7.16 20.29
C THR A 186 -2.05 -6.07 19.34
N LEU A 187 -2.95 -6.40 18.42
CA LEU A 187 -3.58 -5.43 17.54
C LEU A 187 -4.96 -5.04 18.06
N LYS A 188 -5.22 -3.73 18.10
CA LYS A 188 -6.53 -3.19 18.45
C LYS A 188 -7.56 -3.58 17.37
N PRO A 189 -8.78 -4.02 17.76
CA PRO A 189 -9.84 -4.29 16.81
C PRO A 189 -10.45 -2.99 16.26
N GLY A 190 -11.15 -3.09 15.13
CA GLY A 190 -11.90 -1.96 14.55
C GLY A 190 -11.03 -0.84 13.94
N GLY A 191 -9.78 -1.16 13.59
CA GLY A 191 -8.90 -0.24 12.88
C GLY A 191 -9.38 0.07 11.46
N SER A 192 -8.78 1.09 10.86
CA SER A 192 -9.06 1.58 9.51
C SER A 192 -7.78 2.09 8.84
N LEU A 193 -7.82 2.43 7.55
CA LEU A 193 -6.63 2.84 6.80
C LEU A 193 -5.89 4.05 7.41
N ARG A 194 -6.61 4.97 8.07
CA ARG A 194 -6.00 6.14 8.73
C ARG A 194 -5.06 5.75 9.88
N ASP A 195 -5.19 4.55 10.42
CA ASP A 195 -4.42 4.04 11.56
C ASP A 195 -3.06 3.44 11.12
N ILE A 196 -2.87 3.20 9.81
CA ILE A 196 -1.63 2.64 9.26
C ILE A 196 -0.46 3.61 9.46
N SER A 197 -0.64 4.90 9.13
CA SER A 197 0.44 5.90 9.24
C SER A 197 0.91 6.09 10.69
N PRO A 198 0.02 6.30 11.69
CA PRO A 198 0.40 6.29 13.10
C PRO A 198 1.09 5.00 13.56
N THR A 199 0.67 3.84 13.04
CA THR A 199 1.31 2.56 13.38
C THR A 199 2.74 2.48 12.85
N ILE A 200 2.99 2.92 11.61
CA ILE A 200 4.35 3.02 11.05
C ILE A 200 5.23 3.93 11.91
N LEU A 201 4.73 5.13 12.26
CA LEU A 201 5.48 6.06 13.10
C LEU A 201 5.77 5.45 14.48
N GLY A 202 4.81 4.78 15.09
CA GLY A 202 5.01 4.09 16.36
C GLY A 202 6.05 2.96 16.26
N MET A 203 6.11 2.23 15.14
CA MET A 203 7.14 1.19 14.92
C MET A 203 8.54 1.79 14.81
N LEU A 204 8.64 3.01 14.28
CA LEU A 204 9.88 3.79 14.21
C LEU A 204 10.20 4.51 15.54
N GLY A 205 9.39 4.33 16.59
CA GLY A 205 9.57 4.99 17.89
C GLY A 205 9.20 6.48 17.88
N LEU A 206 8.42 6.92 16.89
CA LEU A 206 8.07 8.32 16.67
C LEU A 206 6.65 8.62 17.15
N ARG A 207 6.42 9.89 17.49
CA ARG A 207 5.08 10.40 17.77
C ARG A 207 4.48 10.97 16.49
N GLY A 208 3.24 10.59 16.20
CA GLY A 208 2.47 11.18 15.12
C GLY A 208 2.14 12.66 15.38
N PRO A 209 2.02 13.48 14.32
CA PRO A 209 1.57 14.86 14.42
C PRO A 209 0.07 14.92 14.79
N GLY A 210 -0.41 16.08 15.26
CA GLY A 210 -1.79 16.24 15.72
C GLY A 210 -2.84 16.11 14.60
N GLU A 211 -2.45 16.35 13.36
CA GLU A 211 -3.30 16.21 12.17
C GLU A 211 -3.62 14.74 11.84
N MET A 212 -2.77 13.79 12.26
CA MET A 212 -3.05 12.35 12.13
C MET A 212 -4.04 11.90 13.20
N THR A 213 -5.33 11.88 12.85
CA THR A 213 -6.43 11.50 13.77
C THR A 213 -6.61 9.98 13.95
N GLY A 214 -5.85 9.17 13.20
CA GLY A 214 -5.72 7.74 13.45
C GLY A 214 -4.90 7.44 14.71
N THR A 215 -4.76 6.16 15.04
CA THR A 215 -4.00 5.72 16.22
C THR A 215 -3.07 4.55 15.88
N ASP A 216 -1.95 4.40 16.60
CA ASP A 216 -1.13 3.18 16.50
C ASP A 216 -1.99 1.99 16.92
N LEU A 217 -2.15 1.01 16.03
CA LEU A 217 -2.97 -0.18 16.25
C LEU A 217 -2.29 -1.17 17.20
N ARG A 218 -0.99 -1.05 17.46
CA ARG A 218 -0.29 -1.91 18.40
C ARG A 218 -0.60 -1.51 19.84
N SER A 219 -0.83 -2.50 20.68
CA SER A 219 -0.97 -2.35 22.13
C SER A 219 0.00 -3.30 22.81
N LYS A 220 0.87 -2.78 23.68
CA LYS A 220 1.79 -3.62 24.46
C LYS A 220 0.99 -4.60 25.31
N ILE A 221 1.45 -5.85 25.31
CA ILE A 221 1.00 -6.84 26.28
C ILE A 221 1.63 -6.45 27.62
N ILE A 222 0.79 -6.18 28.60
CA ILE A 222 1.20 -5.87 29.99
C ILE A 222 1.40 -7.18 30.73
#